data_AF-A0A8H8CU10-F1
#
_entry.id   AF-A0A8H8CU10-F1
#
_cell.length_a   1.000
_cell.length_b   1.000
_cell.length_c   1.000
_cell.angle_alpha   90.00
_cell.angle_beta   90.00
_cell.angle_gamma   90.00
#
_symmetry.space_group_name_H-M   'P 1'
#
loop_
_entity.id
_entity.type
_entity.pdbx_description
1 polymer ?
#
loop_
_entity_poly.entity_id
_entity_poly.type
_entity_poly.pdbx_seq_one_letter_code
_entity_poly.pdbx_strand_id
1 'polypeptide(L)'
;MINKLRSMRFRVLSLTTISTPHRGSAFADYVFGQLGEKRVTVIYSVLARLNIESGAFMQLTRKYMQEEFNPNIPDCDDVRYFSYGASLTPSIWSLFRQSHRIIEQEEGPNDGLASVRSSK
;
A
#
# COMPACT_ATOMS: atom_id res chain seq x y z
N MET A 1 -11.47 -8.98 -4.06
CA MET A 1 -10.50 -9.57 -4.99
C MET A 1 -10.90 -11.01 -5.20
N ILE A 2 -10.90 -11.82 -4.13
CA ILE A 2 -11.37 -13.22 -4.18
C ILE A 2 -12.87 -13.30 -4.50
N ASN A 3 -13.69 -12.44 -3.89
CA ASN A 3 -15.13 -12.33 -4.15
C ASN A 3 -15.51 -12.02 -5.62
N LYS A 4 -14.57 -11.52 -6.43
CA LYS A 4 -14.79 -11.21 -7.86
C LYS A 4 -14.26 -12.30 -8.79
N LEU A 5 -13.58 -13.33 -8.28
CA LEU A 5 -13.08 -14.45 -9.08
C LEU A 5 -14.27 -15.34 -9.48
N ARG A 6 -14.68 -15.29 -10.76
CA ARG A 6 -15.79 -16.10 -11.28
C ARG A 6 -15.32 -17.51 -11.65
N SER A 7 -16.11 -18.53 -11.27
CA SER A 7 -16.04 -19.93 -11.73
C SER A 7 -14.62 -20.51 -11.79
N MET A 8 -13.99 -20.70 -10.64
CA MET A 8 -12.66 -21.30 -10.58
C MET A 8 -12.75 -22.81 -10.37
N ARG A 9 -11.86 -23.55 -11.04
CA ARG A 9 -11.66 -25.00 -10.84
C ARG A 9 -11.06 -25.35 -9.47
N PHE A 10 -10.82 -24.35 -8.64
CA PHE A 10 -10.19 -24.45 -7.33
C PHE A 10 -10.87 -23.51 -6.34
N ARG A 11 -10.76 -23.85 -5.06
CA ARG A 11 -11.24 -23.03 -3.95
C ARG A 11 -10.04 -22.36 -3.28
N VAL A 12 -10.14 -21.06 -3.04
CA VAL A 12 -9.14 -20.34 -2.24
C VAL A 12 -9.44 -20.64 -0.77
N LEU A 13 -8.48 -21.21 -0.04
CA LEU A 13 -8.66 -21.55 1.38
C LEU A 13 -8.13 -20.47 2.33
N SER A 14 -7.18 -19.66 1.85
CA SER A 14 -6.61 -18.56 2.61
C SER A 14 -5.97 -17.50 1.72
N LEU A 15 -5.97 -16.26 2.20
CA LEU A 15 -5.19 -15.16 1.67
C LEU A 15 -4.21 -14.70 2.75
N THR A 16 -2.92 -14.65 2.41
CA THR A 16 -1.90 -14.09 3.30
C THR A 16 -1.28 -12.88 2.62
N THR A 17 -1.31 -11.74 3.31
CA THR A 17 -0.73 -10.49 2.83
C THR A 17 0.46 -10.09 3.69
N ILE A 18 1.51 -9.57 3.05
CA ILE A 18 2.74 -9.15 3.72
C ILE A 18 2.98 -7.69 3.36
N SER A 19 3.11 -6.82 4.36
CA SER A 19 3.37 -5.38 4.18
C SER A 19 2.40 -4.69 3.20
N THR A 20 1.16 -5.18 3.13
CA THR A 20 0.17 -4.68 2.17
C THR A 20 -0.58 -3.49 2.79
N PRO A 21 -0.64 -2.31 2.15
CA PRO A 21 -1.33 -1.15 2.71
C PRO A 21 -2.85 -1.25 2.51
N HIS A 22 -3.56 -2.10 3.27
CA HIS A 22 -5.00 -2.34 3.13
C HIS A 22 -5.87 -1.10 3.31
N ARG A 23 -5.37 -0.09 4.02
CA ARG A 23 -6.05 1.21 4.23
C ARG A 23 -5.39 2.35 3.46
N GLY A 24 -4.51 2.01 2.51
CA GLY A 24 -3.66 2.92 1.76
C GLY A 24 -2.40 3.34 2.52
N SER A 25 -1.63 4.24 1.93
CA SER A 25 -0.37 4.75 2.47
C SER A 25 -0.37 6.28 2.44
N ALA A 26 -0.02 6.90 3.56
CA ALA A 26 0.21 8.33 3.68
C ALA A 26 1.34 8.80 2.76
N PHE A 27 2.30 7.92 2.46
CA PHE A 27 3.32 8.24 1.46
C PHE A 27 2.71 8.36 0.06
N ALA A 28 1.78 7.47 -0.32
CA ALA A 28 1.05 7.60 -1.58
C ALA A 28 0.25 8.92 -1.61
N ASP A 29 -0.47 9.24 -0.54
CA ASP A 29 -1.21 10.51 -0.44
C ASP A 29 -0.29 11.73 -0.54
N TYR A 30 0.87 11.71 0.11
CA TYR A 30 1.85 12.80 0.03
C TYR A 30 2.35 13.00 -1.41
N VAL A 31 2.62 11.90 -2.11
CA VAL A 31 3.06 11.91 -3.52
C VAL A 31 2.01 12.53 -4.43
N PHE A 32 0.72 12.22 -4.26
CA PHE A 32 -0.33 12.71 -5.14
C PHE A 32 -0.99 14.01 -4.67
N GLY A 33 -0.92 14.34 -3.38
CA GLY A 33 -1.62 15.48 -2.77
C GLY A 33 -0.76 16.73 -2.58
N GLN A 34 0.54 16.61 -2.32
CA GLN A 34 1.41 17.77 -2.05
C GLN A 34 2.39 18.10 -3.17
N LEU A 35 2.67 17.14 -4.04
CA LEU A 35 3.65 17.31 -5.10
C LEU A 35 2.88 17.57 -6.38
N GLY A 36 2.58 18.84 -6.67
CA GLY A 36 2.23 19.24 -8.04
C GLY A 36 3.29 18.76 -9.03
N GLU A 37 2.96 18.77 -10.32
CA GLU A 37 3.67 18.13 -11.46
C GLU A 37 5.21 18.20 -11.46
N LYS A 38 5.83 19.18 -10.80
CA LYS A 38 7.28 19.42 -10.80
C LYS A 38 8.15 18.44 -9.99
N ARG A 39 7.66 17.83 -8.91
CA ARG A 39 8.43 16.83 -8.12
C ARG A 39 8.01 15.39 -8.39
N VAL A 40 6.88 15.25 -9.07
CA VAL A 40 6.29 14.02 -9.52
C VAL A 40 7.25 13.25 -10.46
N THR A 41 8.05 13.94 -11.27
CA THR A 41 9.09 13.31 -12.14
C THR A 41 10.15 12.52 -11.36
N VAL A 42 10.61 13.01 -10.21
CA VAL A 42 11.60 12.30 -9.38
C VAL A 42 10.98 11.04 -8.78
N ILE A 43 9.71 11.11 -8.35
CA ILE A 43 9.02 9.95 -7.80
C ILE A 43 8.64 8.95 -8.89
N TYR A 44 8.19 9.41 -10.05
CA TYR A 44 8.05 8.59 -11.25
C TYR A 44 9.35 7.87 -11.58
N SER A 45 10.50 8.55 -11.47
CA SER A 45 11.80 7.91 -11.72
C SER A 45 12.17 6.86 -10.67
N VAL A 46 11.77 7.05 -9.40
CA VAL A 46 11.95 6.05 -8.33
C VAL A 46 10.99 4.88 -8.50
N LEU A 47 9.71 5.14 -8.79
CA LEU A 47 8.71 4.11 -9.07
C LEU A 47 9.08 3.30 -10.32
N ALA A 48 9.54 3.96 -11.38
CA ALA A 48 10.06 3.29 -12.58
C ALA A 48 11.29 2.44 -12.24
N ARG A 49 12.20 2.92 -11.38
CA ARG A 49 13.35 2.13 -10.90
C ARG A 49 12.93 0.92 -10.06
N LEU A 50 11.76 0.98 -9.43
CA LEU A 50 11.13 -0.13 -8.70
C LEU A 50 10.18 -0.96 -9.58
N ASN A 51 10.08 -0.67 -10.89
CA ASN A 51 9.11 -1.26 -11.83
C ASN A 51 7.65 -1.17 -11.35
N ILE A 52 7.30 -0.11 -10.62
CA ILE A 52 5.94 0.16 -10.16
C ILE A 52 5.26 1.10 -11.16
N GLU A 53 4.21 0.63 -11.83
CA GLU A 53 3.37 1.48 -12.67
C GLU A 53 2.68 2.55 -11.83
N SER A 54 2.67 3.79 -12.32
CA SER A 54 2.12 4.92 -11.58
C SER A 54 0.62 4.85 -11.33
N GLY A 55 -0.12 4.24 -12.27
CA GLY A 55 -1.54 3.93 -12.09
C GLY A 55 -1.77 2.99 -10.90
N ALA A 56 -0.89 2.01 -10.71
CA ALA A 56 -0.94 1.12 -9.55
C ALA A 56 -0.61 1.85 -8.25
N PHE A 57 0.33 2.81 -8.28
CA PHE A 57 0.68 3.59 -7.09
C PHE A 57 -0.46 4.52 -6.61
N MET A 58 -1.26 5.07 -7.53
CA MET A 58 -2.43 5.89 -7.19
C MET A 58 -3.51 5.08 -6.46
N GLN A 59 -3.64 3.79 -6.77
CA GLN A 59 -4.56 2.89 -6.07
C GLN A 59 -4.13 2.61 -4.63
N LEU A 60 -2.90 2.96 -4.24
CA LEU A 60 -2.42 2.83 -2.86
C LEU A 60 -2.75 4.07 -2.00
N THR A 61 -3.38 5.10 -2.56
CA THR A 61 -3.85 6.25 -1.78
C THR A 61 -4.91 5.81 -0.77
N ARG A 62 -4.92 6.46 0.40
CA ARG A 62 -5.88 6.15 1.46
C ARG A 62 -7.30 6.38 0.99
N LYS A 63 -7.51 7.45 0.22
CA LYS A 63 -8.80 7.77 -0.41
C LYS A 63 -9.30 6.64 -1.29
N TYR A 64 -8.50 6.19 -2.27
CA TYR A 64 -8.91 5.12 -3.17
C TYR A 64 -9.19 3.81 -2.42
N MET A 65 -8.33 3.44 -1.48
CA MET A 65 -8.54 2.21 -0.72
C MET A 65 -9.82 2.23 0.12
N GLN A 66 -10.14 3.36 0.75
CA GLN A 66 -11.29 3.48 1.66
C GLN A 66 -12.61 3.72 0.93
N GLU A 67 -12.60 4.50 -0.16
CA GLU A 67 -13.82 4.92 -0.85
C GLU A 67 -14.16 4.03 -2.06
N GLU A 68 -13.15 3.43 -2.71
CA GLU A 68 -13.34 2.69 -3.96
C GLU A 68 -13.03 1.20 -3.81
N PHE A 69 -11.83 0.83 -3.38
CA PHE A 69 -11.42 -0.58 -3.39
C PHE A 69 -12.14 -1.40 -2.32
N ASN A 70 -11.96 -1.09 -1.02
CA ASN A 70 -12.46 -1.90 0.08
C ASN A 70 -13.99 -2.07 0.07
N PRO A 71 -14.81 -1.03 -0.19
CA PRO A 71 -16.27 -1.18 -0.26
C PRO A 71 -16.73 -2.13 -1.38
N ASN A 72 -16.01 -2.15 -2.50
CA ASN A 72 -16.35 -3.00 -3.66
C ASN A 72 -15.80 -4.43 -3.55
N ILE A 73 -14.92 -4.66 -2.58
CA ILE A 73 -14.12 -5.87 -2.39
C ILE A 73 -14.26 -6.38 -0.94
N PRO A 74 -15.48 -6.74 -0.49
CA PRO A 74 -15.65 -7.38 0.81
C PRO A 74 -14.97 -8.75 0.85
N ASP A 75 -14.60 -9.15 2.07
CA ASP A 75 -14.05 -10.46 2.37
C ASP A 75 -15.08 -11.58 2.18
N CYS A 76 -14.60 -12.78 1.87
CA CYS A 76 -15.43 -13.97 1.74
C CYS A 76 -15.38 -14.79 3.04
N ASP A 77 -16.54 -15.17 3.57
CA ASP A 77 -16.64 -15.92 4.84
C ASP A 77 -15.95 -17.30 4.81
N ASP A 78 -15.78 -17.91 3.63
CA ASP A 78 -15.17 -19.22 3.45
C ASP A 78 -13.63 -19.19 3.28
N VAL A 79 -13.03 -18.00 3.31
CA VAL A 79 -11.59 -17.77 3.16
C VAL A 79 -10.97 -17.32 4.47
N ARG A 80 -9.82 -17.89 4.84
CA ARG A 80 -9.06 -17.42 6.01
C ARG A 80 -8.10 -16.30 5.63
N TYR A 81 -8.17 -15.18 6.34
CA TYR A 81 -7.33 -14.02 6.08
C TYR A 81 -6.22 -13.90 7.13
N PHE A 82 -4.99 -13.71 6.66
CA PHE A 82 -3.82 -13.48 7.48
C PHE A 82 -3.06 -12.28 6.97
N SER A 83 -2.58 -11.44 7.88
CA SER A 83 -1.80 -10.26 7.53
C SER A 83 -0.58 -10.12 8.44
N TYR A 84 0.54 -9.73 7.83
CA TYR A 84 1.79 -9.46 8.52
C TYR A 84 2.29 -8.08 8.11
N GLY A 85 2.47 -7.20 9.09
CA GLY A 85 3.11 -5.90 8.91
C GLY A 85 4.59 -5.96 9.31
N ALA A 86 5.39 -5.07 8.74
CA ALA A 86 6.78 -4.88 9.13
C ALA A 86 6.99 -3.45 9.65
N SER A 87 7.97 -3.31 10.54
CA SER A 87 8.52 -2.02 10.96
C SER A 87 10.03 -2.09 10.85
N LEU A 88 10.64 -1.04 10.34
CA LEU A 88 12.10 -0.91 10.29
C LEU A 88 12.55 0.44 10.83
N THR A 89 13.82 0.55 11.19
CA THR A 89 14.43 1.84 11.50
C THR A 89 15.47 2.15 10.43
N PRO A 90 15.22 3.10 9.52
CA PRO A 90 16.09 3.31 8.37
C PRO A 90 17.37 4.03 8.78
N SER A 91 18.50 3.59 8.23
CA SER A 91 19.76 4.31 8.36
C SER A 91 19.72 5.65 7.61
N ILE A 92 20.68 6.54 7.91
CA ILE A 92 20.76 7.90 7.35
C ILE A 92 20.75 7.91 5.81
N TRP A 93 21.35 6.90 5.19
CA TRP A 93 21.53 6.75 3.74
C TRP A 93 20.50 5.80 3.09
N SER A 94 19.51 5.32 3.85
CA SER A 94 18.48 4.45 3.32
C SER A 94 17.59 5.19 2.32
N LEU A 95 17.30 4.54 1.19
CA LEU A 95 16.34 5.03 0.20
C LEU A 95 14.95 5.28 0.83
N PHE A 96 14.57 4.46 1.81
CA PHE A 96 13.27 4.53 2.48
C PHE A 96 13.20 5.54 3.61
N ARG A 97 14.28 6.28 3.90
CA ARG A 97 14.31 7.18 5.06
C ARG A 97 13.25 8.29 4.97
N GLN A 98 13.08 8.88 3.79
CA GLN A 98 12.14 9.98 3.61
C GLN A 98 10.70 9.49 3.60
N SER A 99 10.40 8.38 2.92
CA SER A 99 9.07 7.79 2.93
C SER A 99 8.69 7.28 4.31
N HIS A 100 9.61 6.61 5.01
CA HIS A 100 9.42 6.21 6.40
C HIS A 100 9.09 7.39 7.30
N ARG A 101 9.83 8.51 7.18
CA ARG A 101 9.56 9.70 8.01
C ARG A 101 8.16 10.27 7.78
N ILE A 102 7.68 10.27 6.54
CA ILE A 102 6.33 10.77 6.20
C ILE A 102 5.27 9.86 6.82
N ILE A 103 5.42 8.54 6.66
CA ILE A 103 4.46 7.56 7.20
C ILE A 103 4.51 7.56 8.72
N GLU A 104 5.69 7.63 9.34
CA GLU A 104 5.85 7.67 10.79
C GLU A 104 5.10 8.84 11.41
N GLN A 105 5.13 10.01 10.76
CA GLN A 105 4.45 11.21 11.23
C GLN A 105 2.92 11.10 11.18
N GLU A 106 2.35 10.39 10.21
CA GLU A 106 0.89 10.31 10.03
C GLU A 106 0.27 9.00 10.55
N GLU A 107 0.98 7.88 10.45
CA GLU A 107 0.47 6.53 10.69
C GLU A 107 1.26 5.74 11.75
N GLY A 108 2.45 6.22 12.15
CA GLY A 108 3.32 5.56 13.14
C GLY A 108 4.21 4.46 12.54
N PRO A 109 4.53 3.39 13.30
CA PRO A 109 5.50 2.38 12.92
C PRO A 109 5.26 1.81 11.52
N ASN A 110 6.30 1.78 10.69
CA ASN A 110 6.18 1.44 9.28
C ASN A 110 7.46 0.81 8.71
N ASP A 111 7.33 0.22 7.54
CA ASP A 111 8.43 -0.41 6.80
C ASP A 111 9.05 0.52 5.73
N GLY A 112 8.66 1.78 5.72
CA GLY A 112 9.08 2.76 4.72
C GLY A 112 8.15 2.89 3.53
N LEU A 113 7.14 2.03 3.36
CA LEU A 113 6.12 2.16 2.30
C LEU A 113 4.69 1.96 2.81
N ALA A 114 4.51 1.05 3.76
CA ALA A 114 3.25 0.76 4.43
C ALA A 114 3.40 0.86 5.95
N SER A 115 2.38 1.39 6.62
CA SER A 115 2.32 1.38 8.08
C SER A 115 1.87 0.02 8.59
N VAL A 116 2.34 -0.36 9.79
CA VAL A 116 1.88 -1.57 10.49
C VAL A 116 0.36 -1.51 10.71
N ARG A 117 -0.19 -0.32 10.91
CA ARG A 117 -1.64 -0.12 11.06
C ARG A 117 -2.39 -0.40 9.75
N SER A 118 -1.88 0.06 8.61
CA SER A 118 -2.50 -0.18 7.32
C SER A 118 -2.37 -1.65 6.89
N SER A 119 -1.31 -2.34 7.32
CA SER A 119 -1.09 -3.77 7.04
C SER A 119 -1.94 -4.75 7.82
N LYS A 120 -2.82 -4.29 8.72
CA LYS A 120 -3.73 -5.14 9.48
C LYS A 120 -5.05 -5.37 8.78
#